data_AF-A0A1B6ELI0-F1
#
_entry.id   AF-A0A1B6ELI0-F1
#
_cell.length_a   1.000
_cell.length_b   1.000
_cell.length_c   1.000
_cell.angle_alpha   90.00
_cell.angle_beta   90.00
_cell.angle_gamma   90.00
#
_symmetry.space_group_name_H-M   'P 1'
#
loop_
_entity.id
_entity.type
_entity.pdbx_description
1 polymer ?
#
loop_
_entity_poly.entity_id
_entity_poly.type
_entity_poly.pdbx_seq_one_letter_code
_entity_poly.pdbx_strand_id
1 'polypeptide(L)'
;DLVYTFFHPLLRDQQEASIHEAKLKERKKERAINSESWRLRGELRLSVHYQRGILMVMVHHARELPAVPNGQEPSTYVKVYLLPDPHKQTKRKTKVVRRSCHPSFMEMLEYRMPLEIVQHRILQATVWN
;
A
#
# COMPACT_ATOMS: atom_id res chain seq x y z
N ASP A 1 22.24 28.01 9.35
CA ASP A 1 21.21 28.98 9.73
C ASP A 1 19.83 28.55 9.27
N LEU A 2 18.97 28.16 10.22
CA LEU A 2 17.54 27.98 10.00
C LEU A 2 16.81 29.10 10.74
N VAL A 3 16.12 29.95 10.00
CA VAL A 3 15.23 30.98 10.54
C VAL A 3 13.83 30.37 10.69
N TYR A 4 13.29 30.41 11.90
CA TYR A 4 11.91 30.03 12.19
C TYR A 4 11.12 31.30 12.48
N THR A 5 10.19 31.68 11.61
CA THR A 5 9.25 32.79 11.89
C THR A 5 7.90 32.22 12.31
N PHE A 6 7.58 32.37 13.59
CA PHE A 6 6.22 32.26 14.08
C PHE A 6 5.55 33.64 13.95
N PHE A 7 4.50 33.72 13.14
CA PHE A 7 3.55 34.82 13.23
C PHE A 7 2.67 34.62 14.47
N HIS A 8 2.77 35.53 15.42
CA HIS A 8 1.67 35.85 16.35
C HIS A 8 0.98 37.12 15.84
N PRO A 9 -0.35 37.13 15.83
CA PRO A 9 -1.03 38.28 16.41
C PRO A 9 -1.96 37.84 17.54
N LEU A 10 -1.61 38.33 18.73
CA LEU A 10 -2.49 38.43 19.88
C LEU A 10 -3.73 39.27 19.51
N LEU A 11 -4.93 38.72 19.71
CA LEU A 11 -6.12 39.49 20.03
C LEU A 11 -6.80 38.76 21.20
N ARG A 12 -6.57 39.21 22.43
CA ARG A 12 -7.34 40.21 23.17
C ARG A 12 -8.57 39.58 23.82
N ASP A 13 -8.51 39.58 25.14
CA ASP A 13 -9.46 39.03 26.12
C ASP A 13 -10.94 39.27 25.81
N GLN A 14 -11.76 38.24 26.03
CA GLN A 14 -12.96 38.39 26.84
C GLN A 14 -13.50 37.05 27.34
N GLN A 15 -13.74 37.01 28.66
CA GLN A 15 -14.55 36.06 29.44
C GLN A 15 -13.86 34.79 29.96
N GLU A 16 -13.16 34.96 31.09
CA GLU A 16 -13.16 33.98 32.16
C GLU A 16 -14.59 33.84 32.73
N ALA A 17 -15.16 32.64 32.63
CA ALA A 17 -16.08 32.10 33.63
C ALA A 17 -16.19 30.58 33.44
N SER A 18 -15.57 29.87 34.38
CA SER A 18 -16.17 28.73 35.09
C SER A 18 -16.72 27.57 34.26
N ILE A 19 -16.11 26.39 34.38
CA ILE A 19 -16.74 25.13 34.82
C ILE A 19 -15.72 24.01 34.58
N HIS A 20 -14.94 23.71 35.61
CA HIS A 20 -14.49 22.34 35.84
C HIS A 20 -15.77 21.51 36.05
N GLU A 21 -16.15 20.67 35.07
CA GLU A 21 -17.00 19.47 35.19
C GLU A 21 -17.70 19.13 33.85
N ALA A 22 -16.93 18.64 32.88
CA ALA A 22 -17.45 17.77 31.81
C ALA A 22 -16.35 16.82 31.32
N LYS A 23 -15.75 16.12 32.28
CA LYS A 23 -14.96 14.91 32.03
C LYS A 23 -15.91 13.86 31.42
N LEU A 24 -15.39 13.12 30.43
CA LEU A 24 -15.96 11.92 29.81
C LEU A 24 -17.15 12.09 28.85
N LYS A 25 -16.93 12.63 27.63
CA LYS A 25 -17.70 12.10 26.49
C LYS A 25 -17.06 12.09 25.10
N GLU A 26 -15.77 12.43 24.95
CA GLU A 26 -15.13 12.40 23.62
C GLU A 26 -13.93 11.45 23.49
N ARG A 27 -13.49 10.81 24.59
CA ARG A 27 -12.40 9.82 24.55
C ARG A 27 -12.81 8.39 24.17
N LYS A 28 -14.07 8.18 23.77
CA LYS A 28 -14.60 6.85 23.40
C LYS A 28 -14.79 6.65 21.89
N LYS A 29 -14.42 7.63 21.05
CA LYS A 29 -14.54 7.53 19.58
C LYS A 29 -13.23 7.24 18.85
N GLU A 30 -12.09 7.35 19.52
CA GLU A 30 -10.75 7.07 18.96
C GLU A 30 -10.16 5.71 19.34
N ARG A 31 -10.89 4.89 20.10
CA ARG A 31 -10.53 3.49 20.43
C ARG A 31 -11.42 2.44 19.77
N ALA A 32 -12.12 2.83 18.72
CA ALA A 32 -12.44 1.92 17.63
C ALA A 32 -11.40 2.14 16.53
N ILE A 33 -10.12 1.90 16.88
CA ILE A 33 -9.09 1.63 15.87
C ILE A 33 -9.68 0.50 15.05
N ASN A 34 -9.99 0.83 13.81
CA ASN A 34 -10.72 0.03 12.85
C ASN A 34 -10.14 -1.38 12.78
N SER A 35 -10.70 -2.30 13.58
CA SER A 35 -10.37 -3.72 13.54
C SER A 35 -10.72 -4.36 12.19
N GLU A 36 -11.34 -3.62 11.26
CA GLU A 36 -11.65 -4.06 9.91
C GLU A 36 -10.70 -3.52 8.84
N SER A 37 -9.77 -2.59 9.13
CA SER A 37 -8.88 -2.01 8.10
C SER A 37 -7.77 -2.93 7.61
N TRP A 38 -7.65 -4.14 8.16
CA TRP A 38 -6.84 -5.24 7.62
C TRP A 38 -7.68 -6.37 7.05
N ARG A 39 -8.98 -6.16 6.76
CA ARG A 39 -9.66 -7.04 5.81
C ARG A 39 -8.98 -6.84 4.46
N LEU A 40 -7.93 -7.63 4.22
CA LEU A 40 -7.32 -7.85 2.92
C LEU A 40 -8.48 -8.22 1.99
N ARG A 41 -8.93 -7.25 1.19
CA ARG A 41 -9.99 -7.46 0.21
C ARG A 41 -9.33 -7.82 -1.11
N GLY A 42 -9.78 -8.94 -1.65
CA GLY A 42 -9.31 -9.49 -2.89
C GLY A 42 -8.12 -10.42 -2.77
N GLU A 43 -7.93 -11.19 -3.84
CA GLU A 43 -6.92 -12.25 -3.93
C GLU A 43 -6.06 -12.00 -5.16
N LEU A 44 -4.74 -12.22 -5.05
CA LEU A 44 -3.81 -12.16 -6.18
C LEU A 44 -3.27 -13.56 -6.45
N ARG A 45 -3.49 -14.07 -7.66
CA ARG A 45 -2.93 -15.35 -8.11
C ARG A 45 -1.60 -15.12 -8.83
N LEU A 46 -0.56 -15.82 -8.37
CA LEU A 46 0.78 -15.79 -8.95
C LEU A 46 1.38 -17.19 -9.05
N SER A 47 2.38 -17.35 -9.92
CA SER A 47 3.20 -18.56 -9.98
C SER A 47 4.67 -18.16 -10.12
N VAL A 48 5.55 -18.96 -9.52
CA VAL A 48 6.99 -18.68 -9.47
C VAL A 48 7.71 -19.90 -10.00
N HIS A 49 8.65 -19.69 -10.91
CA HIS A 49 9.46 -20.73 -11.51
C HIS A 49 10.89 -20.24 -11.69
N TYR A 50 11.88 -21.10 -11.47
CA TYR A 50 13.29 -20.76 -11.68
C TYR A 50 13.90 -21.71 -12.69
N GLN A 51 14.50 -21.16 -13.75
CA GLN A 51 15.16 -21.95 -14.79
C GLN A 51 16.31 -21.18 -15.41
N ARG A 52 17.45 -21.84 -15.63
CA ARG A 52 18.61 -21.32 -16.37
C ARG A 52 19.05 -19.91 -15.94
N GLY A 53 19.16 -19.65 -14.63
CA GLY A 53 19.62 -18.33 -14.15
C GLY A 53 18.53 -17.26 -14.07
N ILE A 54 17.26 -17.61 -14.32
CA ILE A 54 16.15 -16.66 -14.39
C ILE A 54 15.02 -17.10 -13.43
N LEU A 55 14.69 -16.22 -12.49
CA LEU A 55 13.45 -16.30 -11.71
C LEU A 55 12.33 -15.63 -12.52
N MET A 56 11.32 -16.43 -12.83
CA MET A 56 10.12 -16.05 -13.57
C MET A 56 8.94 -15.96 -12.60
N VAL A 57 8.28 -14.81 -12.58
CA VAL A 57 7.11 -14.54 -11.75
C VAL A 57 5.93 -14.26 -12.67
N MET A 58 5.03 -15.23 -12.80
CA MET A 58 3.80 -15.09 -13.57
C MET A 58 2.75 -14.42 -12.69
N VAL A 59 2.35 -13.20 -13.07
CA VAL A 59 1.25 -12.49 -12.45
C VAL A 59 -0.02 -12.82 -13.25
N HIS A 60 -0.90 -13.65 -12.69
CA HIS A 60 -2.09 -14.12 -13.39
C HIS A 60 -3.20 -13.07 -13.36
N HIS A 61 -3.98 -13.08 -12.30
CA HIS A 61 -5.14 -12.21 -12.13
C HIS A 61 -5.34 -11.90 -10.66
N ALA A 62 -6.09 -10.83 -10.40
CA ALA A 62 -6.67 -10.58 -9.09
C ALA A 62 -8.18 -10.73 -9.12
N ARG A 63 -8.79 -10.98 -7.96
CA ARG A 63 -10.25 -11.09 -7.80
C ARG A 63 -10.70 -10.26 -6.63
N GLU A 64 -11.96 -9.79 -6.69
CA GLU A 64 -12.64 -9.10 -5.58
C GLU A 64 -11.86 -7.89 -5.06
N LEU A 65 -11.20 -7.17 -5.96
CA LEU A 65 -10.54 -5.92 -5.61
C LEU A 65 -11.60 -4.88 -5.24
N PRO A 66 -11.35 -4.04 -4.21
CA PRO A 66 -12.28 -3.00 -3.83
C PRO A 66 -12.41 -1.94 -4.92
N ALA A 67 -13.61 -1.40 -5.07
CA ALA A 67 -13.85 -0.20 -5.87
C ALA A 67 -13.11 1.01 -5.28
N VAL A 68 -12.81 1.99 -6.12
CA VAL A 68 -12.30 3.29 -5.65
C VAL A 68 -13.40 4.09 -4.93
N PRO A 69 -13.08 5.13 -4.13
CA PRO A 69 -14.04 5.79 -3.24
C PRO A 69 -15.32 6.36 -3.91
N ASN A 70 -15.29 6.61 -5.22
CA ASN A 70 -16.44 7.08 -5.99
C ASN A 70 -17.31 5.93 -6.56
N GLY A 71 -17.04 4.68 -6.17
CA GLY A 71 -17.76 3.49 -6.63
C GLY A 71 -17.30 2.97 -8.00
N GLN A 72 -16.31 3.59 -8.64
CA GLN A 72 -15.78 3.09 -9.91
C GLN A 72 -14.89 1.87 -9.73
N GLU A 73 -14.83 1.02 -10.75
CA GLU A 73 -13.88 -0.07 -10.79
C GLU A 73 -12.43 0.45 -10.90
N PRO A 74 -11.47 -0.17 -10.21
CA PRO A 74 -10.10 0.34 -10.16
C PRO A 74 -9.37 0.07 -11.48
N SER A 75 -8.35 0.87 -11.76
CA SER A 75 -7.38 0.66 -12.83
C SER A 75 -6.06 0.23 -12.22
N THR A 76 -5.78 -1.08 -12.22
CA THR A 76 -4.73 -1.65 -11.38
C THR A 76 -3.52 -2.17 -12.14
N TYR A 77 -2.40 -2.27 -11.43
CA TYR A 77 -1.20 -2.98 -11.85
C TYR A 77 -0.53 -3.61 -10.63
N VAL A 78 0.32 -4.61 -10.85
CA VAL A 78 1.08 -5.26 -9.77
C VAL A 78 2.51 -4.77 -9.79
N LYS A 79 3.03 -4.34 -8.62
CA LYS A 79 4.46 -4.12 -8.39
C LYS A 79 5.04 -5.32 -7.67
N VAL A 80 6.18 -5.79 -8.15
CA VAL A 80 6.92 -6.92 -7.58
C VAL A 80 8.33 -6.49 -7.21
N TYR A 81 8.79 -6.92 -6.04
CA TYR A 81 10.12 -6.67 -5.49
C TYR A 81 10.74 -7.98 -5.00
N LEU A 82 12.07 -8.06 -5.01
CA LEU A 82 12.84 -9.10 -4.33
C LEU A 82 13.59 -8.44 -3.16
N LEU A 83 13.09 -8.62 -1.94
CA LEU A 83 13.64 -7.98 -0.73
C LEU A 83 14.66 -8.88 -0.03
N PRO A 84 15.72 -8.34 0.61
CA PRO A 84 16.07 -6.92 0.66
C PRO A 84 16.52 -6.38 -0.70
N ASP A 85 16.09 -5.15 -1.01
CA ASP A 85 16.44 -4.42 -2.23
C ASP A 85 17.01 -3.03 -1.89
N PRO A 86 18.22 -2.97 -1.28
CA PRO A 86 18.80 -1.72 -0.78
C PRO A 86 18.99 -0.67 -1.88
N HIS A 87 19.22 -1.11 -3.11
CA HIS A 87 19.43 -0.23 -4.26
C HIS A 87 18.17 -0.03 -5.12
N LYS A 88 17.01 -0.59 -4.72
CA LYS A 88 15.72 -0.47 -5.41
C LYS A 88 15.74 -0.93 -6.88
N GLN A 89 16.57 -1.92 -7.21
CA GLN A 89 16.80 -2.38 -8.59
C GLN A 89 15.90 -3.56 -9.00
N THR A 90 15.29 -4.22 -8.02
CA THR A 90 14.44 -5.41 -8.22
C THR A 90 12.98 -5.06 -8.48
N LYS A 91 12.64 -3.76 -8.52
CA LYS A 91 11.28 -3.35 -8.87
C LYS A 91 10.96 -3.80 -10.30
N ARG A 92 9.87 -4.55 -10.44
CA ARG A 92 9.20 -4.85 -11.70
C ARG A 92 7.71 -4.52 -11.56
N LYS A 93 7.04 -4.28 -12.67
CA LYS A 93 5.59 -4.03 -12.66
C LYS A 93 4.93 -4.56 -13.91
N THR A 94 3.67 -4.94 -13.79
CA THR A 94 2.83 -5.26 -14.94
C THR A 94 2.34 -4.00 -15.64
N LYS A 95 1.73 -4.18 -16.82
CA LYS A 95 0.85 -3.20 -17.44
C LYS A 95 -0.37 -2.93 -16.56
N VAL A 96 -0.96 -1.75 -16.77
CA VAL A 96 -2.20 -1.35 -16.10
C VAL A 96 -3.39 -1.97 -16.81
N VAL A 97 -4.23 -2.67 -16.06
CA VAL A 97 -5.56 -3.11 -16.48
C VAL A 97 -6.56 -2.11 -15.95
N ARG A 98 -7.32 -1.46 -16.84
CA ARG A 98 -8.23 -0.38 -16.45
C ARG A 98 -9.62 -0.89 -16.13
N ARG A 99 -10.28 -0.25 -15.16
CA ARG A 99 -11.69 -0.43 -14.81
C ARG A 99 -12.06 -1.91 -14.68
N SER A 100 -11.54 -2.57 -13.66
CA SER A 100 -11.90 -3.95 -13.34
C SER A 100 -11.61 -4.30 -11.89
N CYS A 101 -12.60 -4.86 -11.18
CA CYS A 101 -12.41 -5.48 -9.86
C CYS A 101 -11.83 -6.92 -9.94
N HIS A 102 -11.72 -7.48 -11.15
CA HIS A 102 -11.19 -8.82 -11.43
C HIS A 102 -10.16 -8.77 -12.57
N PRO A 103 -9.08 -7.97 -12.45
CA PRO A 103 -8.14 -7.74 -13.54
C PRO A 103 -7.36 -9.01 -13.88
N SER A 104 -7.18 -9.25 -15.18
CA SER A 104 -6.25 -10.26 -15.71
C SER A 104 -4.98 -9.57 -16.22
N PHE A 105 -3.86 -9.80 -15.55
CA PHE A 105 -2.56 -9.24 -15.92
C PHE A 105 -1.86 -10.12 -16.94
N MET A 106 -1.83 -11.44 -16.69
CA MET A 106 -1.22 -12.48 -17.52
C MET A 106 0.17 -12.08 -18.04
N GLU A 107 1.01 -11.58 -17.14
CA GLU A 107 2.31 -11.02 -17.48
C GLU A 107 3.42 -11.73 -16.70
N MET A 108 4.47 -12.12 -17.43
CA MET A 108 5.67 -12.75 -16.87
C MET A 108 6.70 -11.68 -16.55
N LEU A 109 7.11 -11.59 -15.28
CA LEU A 109 8.19 -10.71 -14.83
C LEU A 109 9.46 -11.53 -14.58
N GLU A 110 10.60 -11.09 -15.14
CA GLU A 110 11.87 -11.80 -15.07
C GLU A 110 12.92 -11.12 -14.20
N TYR A 111 13.65 -11.94 -13.46
CA TYR A 111 14.85 -11.59 -12.72
C TYR A 111 16.00 -12.49 -13.13
N ARG A 112 16.99 -11.93 -13.82
CA ARG A 112 18.24 -12.63 -14.17
C ARG A 112 19.18 -12.57 -12.98
N MET A 113 19.23 -13.64 -12.20
CA MET A 113 19.95 -13.70 -10.93
C MET A 113 20.31 -15.16 -10.58
N PRO A 114 21.53 -15.42 -10.06
CA PRO A 114 21.92 -16.73 -9.53
C PRO A 114 20.96 -17.24 -8.45
N LEU A 115 20.78 -18.56 -8.38
CA LEU A 115 19.81 -19.19 -7.49
C LEU A 115 20.15 -18.90 -6.02
N GLU A 116 21.44 -18.86 -5.71
CA GLU A 116 21.98 -18.60 -4.37
C GLU A 116 21.53 -17.22 -3.87
N ILE A 117 21.47 -16.22 -4.75
CA ILE A 117 20.99 -14.88 -4.37
C ILE A 117 19.46 -14.89 -4.22
N VAL A 118 18.74 -15.54 -5.15
CA VAL A 118 17.27 -15.61 -5.13
C VAL A 118 16.75 -16.29 -3.85
N GLN A 119 17.39 -17.36 -3.39
CA GLN A 119 17.02 -18.09 -2.17
C GLN A 119 17.10 -17.23 -0.90
N HIS A 120 17.89 -16.16 -0.92
CA HIS A 120 18.01 -15.19 0.16
C HIS A 120 17.15 -13.94 -0.08
N ARG A 121 16.08 -14.04 -0.86
CA ARG A 121 15.14 -12.94 -1.13
C ARG A 121 13.71 -13.34 -0.83
N ILE A 122 12.91 -12.33 -0.47
CA ILE A 122 11.47 -12.42 -0.28
C ILE A 122 10.81 -11.75 -1.48
N LEU A 123 9.95 -12.49 -2.17
CA LEU A 123 9.10 -11.94 -3.22
C LEU A 123 7.95 -11.15 -2.59
N GLN A 124 7.92 -9.83 -2.80
CA GLN A 124 6.80 -8.99 -2.39
C GLN A 124 6.02 -8.53 -3.60
N ALA A 125 4.76 -8.96 -3.73
CA ALA A 125 3.83 -8.51 -4.74
C ALA A 125 2.75 -7.61 -4.12
N THR A 126 2.46 -6.47 -4.75
CA THR A 126 1.44 -5.51 -4.28
C THR A 126 0.61 -5.02 -5.45
N VAL A 127 -0.71 -4.99 -5.28
CA VAL A 127 -1.64 -4.39 -6.25
C VAL A 127 -1.74 -2.89 -5.98
N TRP A 128 -1.67 -2.08 -7.02
CA TRP A 128 -1.78 -0.63 -6.97
C TRP A 128 -2.86 -0.16 -7.94
N ASN A 129 -3.59 0.89 -7.58
CA ASN A 129 -4.52 1.64 -8.42
C ASN A 129 -3.98 3.05 -8.64
#